data_AF-A0A2E3H413-F1
#
_entry.id   AF-A0A2E3H413-F1
#
_cell.length_a   1.000
_cell.length_b   1.000
_cell.length_c   1.000
_cell.angle_alpha   90.00
_cell.angle_beta   90.00
_cell.angle_gamma   90.00
#
_symmetry.space_group_name_H-M   'P 1'
#
loop_
_entity.id
_entity.type
_entity.pdbx_description
1 polymer ?
#
loop_
_entity_poly.entity_id
_entity_poly.type
_entity_poly.pdbx_seq_one_letter_code
_entity_poly.pdbx_strand_id
1 'polypeptide(L)'
;MKVYVPLDSAARALGADDVADAILREAEARDLSIELIRTGTRGMIWLEPLVEVDRGKGRIAYGPVTPDSVPAIFDGSADPLGPVEAIPFFARQTRLTFARCGVIDPLSLPDYETHGGLIGLRRALTMTPEAMVEEVKTSGLRGRGGAGFPTGIKWDTVRLTEADRKYIVCNADEGDSGTFADRMIMEGDPFCLIEGMIIAGLATGATRGFVYIRSEYPDAIAIMDRAIRIARETGLLGLDILGSGQTFEMEIRIGAGAYVCGEETSLLNSLEGKRGVVRAKPPLPALKGVFGKPTVVNNVISLATVPVIFEKGAAHYADFGLGRSRGTMPIQIAGNVAHGGLFETAFGMPLGDLVNDIGGGTASDRPVKAVQVGGPLGAYFAPHQFDTPFGYEDFDAEGGLIGHAGIVVFDDSADMLSMARFAMEFCAVESCGKCTPCRIGAVRGVETIDRIAAGDRSAPALLTDLCDTMRDGSLCALGGFTPYPVMSALRLFPDDFGLTTEAAE
;
A
#
# COMPACT_ATOMS: atom_id res chain seq x y z
N MET A 1 5.89 -7.64 33.55
CA MET A 1 5.97 -6.46 32.65
C MET A 1 5.55 -6.88 31.25
N LYS A 2 5.06 -5.97 30.40
CA LYS A 2 4.74 -6.30 29.01
C LYS A 2 5.90 -5.87 28.11
N VAL A 3 6.28 -6.72 27.17
CA VAL A 3 7.31 -6.44 26.17
C VAL A 3 6.70 -6.67 24.80
N TYR A 4 6.81 -5.69 23.91
CA TYR A 4 6.23 -5.74 22.58
C TYR A 4 7.36 -5.86 21.57
N VAL A 5 7.28 -6.87 20.72
CA VAL A 5 8.27 -7.13 19.65
C VAL A 5 7.53 -7.36 18.35
N PRO A 6 7.75 -6.54 17.31
CA PRO A 6 7.06 -6.69 16.05
C PRO A 6 7.23 -8.08 15.43
N LEU A 7 6.17 -8.58 14.78
CA LEU A 7 6.17 -9.78 13.94
C LEU A 7 5.97 -9.45 12.45
N ASP A 8 5.84 -8.17 12.11
CA ASP A 8 5.82 -7.70 10.73
C ASP A 8 7.04 -8.25 9.96
N SER A 9 6.84 -8.66 8.72
CA SER A 9 7.86 -9.30 7.91
C SER A 9 9.10 -8.44 7.70
N ALA A 10 8.98 -7.10 7.69
CA ALA A 10 10.14 -6.20 7.67
C ALA A 10 10.94 -6.27 8.97
N ALA A 11 10.28 -6.33 10.12
CA ALA A 11 10.95 -6.47 11.42
C ALA A 11 11.59 -7.87 11.57
N ARG A 12 10.89 -8.93 11.11
CA ARG A 12 11.43 -10.30 11.09
C ARG A 12 12.66 -10.40 10.20
N ALA A 13 12.65 -9.77 9.02
CA ALA A 13 13.80 -9.69 8.14
C ALA A 13 15.01 -9.00 8.79
N LEU A 14 14.77 -8.13 9.79
CA LEU A 14 15.79 -7.45 10.59
C LEU A 14 16.12 -8.15 11.92
N GLY A 15 15.64 -9.38 12.13
CA GLY A 15 15.99 -10.21 13.29
C GLY A 15 15.04 -10.12 14.49
N ALA A 16 13.81 -9.62 14.31
CA ALA A 16 12.86 -9.49 15.42
C ALA A 16 12.49 -10.81 16.11
N ASP A 17 12.49 -11.94 15.40
CA ASP A 17 12.27 -13.26 16.01
C ASP A 17 13.43 -13.65 16.95
N ASP A 18 14.68 -13.39 16.54
CA ASP A 18 15.86 -13.65 17.38
C ASP A 18 15.87 -12.75 18.63
N VAL A 19 15.42 -11.50 18.48
CA VAL A 19 15.25 -10.54 19.60
C VAL A 19 14.17 -11.02 20.56
N ALA A 20 13.02 -11.48 20.06
CA ALA A 20 11.95 -12.05 20.88
C ALA A 20 12.44 -13.26 21.70
N ASP A 21 13.19 -14.17 21.06
CA ASP A 21 13.79 -15.32 21.73
C ASP A 21 14.84 -14.92 22.79
N ALA A 22 15.68 -13.92 22.48
CA ALA A 22 16.64 -13.38 23.43
C ALA A 22 15.95 -12.76 24.65
N ILE A 23 14.85 -12.03 24.46
CA ILE A 23 14.04 -11.46 25.55
C ILE A 23 13.47 -12.56 26.46
N LEU A 24 12.96 -13.66 25.89
CA LEU A 24 12.44 -14.78 26.67
C LEU A 24 13.54 -15.46 27.48
N ARG A 25 14.71 -15.73 26.87
CA ARG A 25 15.87 -16.32 27.57
C ARG A 25 16.38 -15.42 28.69
N GLU A 26 16.45 -14.12 28.46
CA GLU A 26 16.91 -13.15 29.46
C GLU A 26 15.93 -13.06 30.64
N ALA A 27 14.62 -13.09 30.36
CA ALA A 27 13.60 -13.13 31.40
C ALA A 27 13.68 -14.40 32.25
N GLU A 28 13.88 -15.57 31.62
CA GLU A 28 14.05 -16.85 32.31
C GLU A 28 15.32 -16.85 33.17
N ALA A 29 16.45 -16.40 32.64
CA ALA A 29 17.72 -16.33 33.37
C ALA A 29 17.65 -15.43 34.62
N ARG A 30 16.74 -14.45 34.61
CA ARG A 30 16.53 -13.49 35.71
C ARG A 30 15.34 -13.84 36.62
N ASP A 31 14.66 -14.96 36.39
CA ASP A 31 13.42 -15.35 37.10
C ASP A 31 12.34 -14.25 37.07
N LEU A 32 12.19 -13.60 35.91
CA LEU A 32 11.23 -12.51 35.70
C LEU A 32 10.03 -12.99 34.87
N SER A 33 8.82 -12.75 35.38
CA SER A 33 7.60 -12.95 34.60
C SER A 33 7.36 -11.78 33.64
N ILE A 34 7.37 -12.09 32.35
CA ILE A 34 7.04 -11.15 31.26
C ILE A 34 5.88 -11.66 30.43
N GLU A 35 5.13 -10.72 29.87
CA GLU A 35 4.17 -10.99 28.79
C GLU A 35 4.79 -10.47 27.50
N LEU A 36 5.26 -11.37 26.64
CA LEU A 36 5.78 -11.03 25.34
C LEU A 36 4.61 -10.95 24.35
N ILE A 37 4.37 -9.77 23.81
CA ILE A 37 3.31 -9.50 22.85
C ILE A 37 3.96 -9.29 21.48
N ARG A 38 3.52 -10.06 20.50
CA ARG A 38 3.98 -9.91 19.12
C ARG A 38 3.03 -8.94 18.41
N THR A 39 3.49 -7.77 18.03
CA THR A 39 2.66 -6.72 17.41
C THR A 39 2.91 -6.62 15.90
N GLY A 40 2.12 -5.81 15.18
CA GLY A 40 2.59 -5.26 13.90
C GLY A 40 3.80 -4.33 14.07
N THR A 41 4.25 -3.70 12.98
CA THR A 41 5.26 -2.62 13.04
C THR A 41 4.61 -1.24 13.22
N ARG A 42 5.30 -0.34 13.92
CA ARG A 42 4.95 1.09 13.99
C ARG A 42 5.21 1.81 12.66
N GLY A 43 5.96 1.21 11.74
CA GLY A 43 6.24 1.74 10.40
C GLY A 43 7.49 2.61 10.32
N MET A 44 8.37 2.60 11.32
CA MET A 44 9.67 3.28 11.31
C MET A 44 10.77 2.25 11.07
N ILE A 45 10.94 1.85 9.81
CA ILE A 45 11.71 0.64 9.46
C ILE A 45 13.20 0.76 9.84
N TRP A 46 13.75 1.97 9.85
CA TRP A 46 15.15 2.19 10.28
C TRP A 46 15.38 1.95 11.79
N LEU A 47 14.31 1.86 12.59
CA LEU A 47 14.37 1.52 14.02
C LEU A 47 13.98 0.06 14.29
N GLU A 48 13.59 -0.71 13.28
CA GLU A 48 13.25 -2.12 13.46
C GLU A 48 14.52 -2.98 13.63
N PRO A 49 14.54 -3.99 14.52
CA PRO A 49 13.48 -4.37 15.47
C PRO A 49 13.26 -3.32 16.58
N LEU A 50 12.05 -2.77 16.65
CA LEU A 50 11.64 -1.74 17.60
C LEU A 50 10.95 -2.40 18.79
N VAL A 51 11.66 -2.56 19.90
CA VAL A 51 11.11 -3.16 21.12
C VAL A 51 10.47 -2.08 21.98
N GLU A 52 9.22 -2.29 22.40
CA GLU A 52 8.59 -1.45 23.42
C GLU A 52 8.47 -2.21 24.74
N VAL A 53 8.73 -1.54 25.87
CA VAL A 53 8.58 -2.12 27.21
C VAL A 53 7.61 -1.28 28.03
N ASP A 54 6.60 -1.93 28.62
CA ASP A 54 5.67 -1.31 29.55
C ASP A 54 5.87 -1.87 30.96
N ARG A 55 6.31 -0.97 31.84
CA ARG A 55 6.52 -1.20 33.29
C ARG A 55 5.42 -0.53 34.15
N GLY A 56 4.24 -0.27 33.58
CA GLY A 56 3.10 0.36 34.24
C GLY A 56 3.07 1.89 34.16
N LYS A 57 3.93 2.49 33.32
CA LYS A 57 4.04 3.95 33.12
C LYS A 57 3.87 4.36 31.66
N GLY A 58 3.38 3.44 30.82
CA GLY A 58 3.35 3.60 29.37
C GLY A 58 4.51 2.86 28.70
N ARG A 59 4.41 2.73 27.37
CA ARG A 59 5.39 2.03 26.54
C ARG A 59 6.60 2.93 26.27
N ILE A 60 7.78 2.38 26.49
CA ILE A 60 9.06 3.02 26.16
C ILE A 60 9.77 2.19 25.10
N ALA A 61 10.20 2.83 24.02
CA ALA A 61 10.81 2.20 22.87
C ALA A 61 12.34 2.13 22.94
N TYR A 62 12.88 1.09 22.33
CA TYR A 62 14.30 0.82 22.11
C TYR A 62 14.44 0.30 20.68
N GLY A 63 15.40 0.82 19.91
CA GLY A 63 15.58 0.42 18.52
C GLY A 63 16.76 1.11 17.84
N PRO A 64 17.39 0.47 16.83
CA PRO A 64 17.19 -0.91 16.44
C PRO A 64 17.81 -1.89 17.46
N VAL A 65 17.02 -2.85 17.94
CA VAL A 65 17.48 -3.83 18.95
C VAL A 65 18.09 -5.04 18.27
N THR A 66 19.23 -5.47 18.78
CA THR A 66 19.85 -6.76 18.42
C THR A 66 19.77 -7.73 19.61
N PRO A 67 19.86 -9.06 19.40
CA PRO A 67 19.86 -10.03 20.49
C PRO A 67 20.88 -9.71 21.60
N ASP A 68 22.08 -9.25 21.22
CA ASP A 68 23.17 -8.94 22.17
C ASP A 68 22.89 -7.69 23.04
N SER A 69 21.98 -6.82 22.60
CA SER A 69 21.59 -5.60 23.34
C SER A 69 20.46 -5.83 24.35
N VAL A 70 19.79 -6.98 24.30
CA VAL A 70 18.65 -7.30 25.18
C VAL A 70 18.98 -7.21 26.68
N PRO A 71 20.12 -7.73 27.18
CA PRO A 71 20.46 -7.61 28.60
C PRO A 71 20.47 -6.16 29.11
N ALA A 72 20.98 -5.22 28.30
CA ALA A 72 21.02 -3.80 28.66
C ALA A 72 19.62 -3.18 28.84
N ILE A 73 18.62 -3.64 28.08
CA ILE A 73 17.22 -3.20 28.23
C ILE A 73 16.65 -3.70 29.58
N PHE A 74 16.96 -4.93 29.97
CA PHE A 74 16.54 -5.48 31.27
C PHE A 74 17.22 -4.73 32.43
N ASP A 75 18.51 -4.44 32.30
CA ASP A 75 19.30 -3.68 33.29
C ASP A 75 18.88 -2.21 33.40
N GLY A 76 18.18 -1.68 32.39
CA GLY A 76 17.85 -0.25 32.29
C GLY A 76 19.07 0.62 31.97
N SER A 77 20.09 0.03 31.37
CA SER A 77 21.31 0.70 30.91
C SER A 77 21.29 1.01 29.40
N ALA A 78 20.34 0.46 28.65
CA ALA A 78 20.08 0.83 27.26
C ALA A 78 19.49 2.23 27.16
N ASP A 79 19.95 3.01 26.18
CA ASP A 79 19.42 4.34 25.88
C ASP A 79 17.99 4.23 25.30
N PRO A 80 16.96 4.75 25.98
CA PRO A 80 15.59 4.68 25.48
C PRO A 80 15.35 5.75 24.42
N LEU A 81 14.53 5.42 23.42
CA LEU A 81 13.99 6.40 22.46
C LEU A 81 12.84 7.22 23.09
N GLY A 82 12.34 6.81 24.26
CA GLY A 82 11.16 7.37 24.91
C GLY A 82 9.85 6.75 24.38
N PRO A 83 8.69 7.36 24.64
CA PRO A 83 7.43 6.94 24.06
C PRO A 83 7.46 7.05 22.53
N VAL A 84 6.99 6.02 21.80
CA VAL A 84 6.95 6.03 20.32
C VAL A 84 6.18 7.24 19.81
N GLU A 85 5.10 7.58 20.48
CA GLU A 85 4.20 8.68 20.14
C GLU A 85 4.86 10.07 20.25
N ALA A 86 6.01 10.16 20.93
CA ALA A 86 6.81 11.38 21.04
C ALA A 86 7.95 11.46 20.00
N ILE A 87 8.24 10.38 19.27
CA ILE A 87 9.25 10.38 18.21
C ILE A 87 8.75 11.28 17.08
N PRO A 88 9.52 12.31 16.63
CA PRO A 88 9.03 13.32 15.69
C PRO A 88 8.42 12.77 14.40
N PHE A 89 8.98 11.68 13.85
CA PHE A 89 8.40 11.01 12.69
C PHE A 89 6.99 10.45 12.96
N PHE A 90 6.77 9.85 14.13
CA PHE A 90 5.47 9.26 14.47
C PHE A 90 4.48 10.34 14.91
N ALA A 91 4.94 11.30 15.73
CA ALA A 91 4.12 12.38 16.30
C ALA A 91 3.50 13.31 15.24
N ARG A 92 4.13 13.45 14.07
CA ARG A 92 3.66 14.29 12.96
C ARG A 92 2.65 13.59 12.05
N GLN A 93 2.36 12.31 12.25
CA GLN A 93 1.39 11.58 11.43
C GLN A 93 -0.05 11.90 11.81
N THR A 94 -0.95 11.75 10.83
CA THR A 94 -2.40 11.69 11.04
C THR A 94 -2.87 10.28 10.72
N ARG A 95 -2.68 9.35 11.66
CA ARG A 95 -3.03 7.93 11.47
C ARG A 95 -4.52 7.70 11.69
N LEU A 96 -5.30 7.70 10.61
CA LEU A 96 -6.71 7.31 10.65
C LEU A 96 -6.87 5.81 10.34
N THR A 97 -6.24 5.34 9.27
CA THR A 97 -6.32 3.95 8.82
C THR A 97 -5.36 3.06 9.60
N PHE A 98 -4.15 3.53 9.86
CA PHE A 98 -3.08 2.79 10.54
C PHE A 98 -3.05 3.00 12.06
N ALA A 99 -4.16 3.46 12.66
CA ALA A 99 -4.22 3.85 14.07
C ALA A 99 -3.79 2.75 15.05
N ARG A 100 -3.97 1.47 14.68
CA ARG A 100 -3.66 0.31 15.53
C ARG A 100 -2.41 -0.47 15.11
N CYS A 101 -1.90 -0.28 13.89
CA CYS A 101 -0.71 -0.99 13.43
C CYS A 101 0.49 -0.69 14.33
N GLY A 102 1.08 -1.74 14.90
CA GLY A 102 2.18 -1.64 15.87
C GLY A 102 1.75 -1.39 17.32
N VAL A 103 0.45 -1.21 17.58
CA VAL A 103 -0.09 -1.03 18.94
C VAL A 103 -0.63 -2.34 19.51
N ILE A 104 -1.34 -3.11 18.68
CA ILE A 104 -2.07 -4.32 19.09
C ILE A 104 -1.32 -5.61 18.74
N ASP A 105 -1.64 -6.71 19.41
CA ASP A 105 -1.45 -8.04 18.81
C ASP A 105 -2.41 -8.17 17.61
N PRO A 106 -1.92 -8.36 16.38
CA PRO A 106 -2.76 -8.37 15.18
C PRO A 106 -3.78 -9.50 15.16
N LEU A 107 -3.61 -10.54 15.99
CA LEU A 107 -4.53 -11.68 16.09
C LEU A 107 -5.35 -11.67 17.39
N SER A 108 -5.28 -10.61 18.19
CA SER A 108 -6.16 -10.38 19.35
C SER A 108 -7.37 -9.55 18.94
N LEU A 109 -8.53 -10.20 18.76
CA LEU A 109 -9.80 -9.50 18.58
C LEU A 109 -10.14 -8.59 19.78
N PRO A 110 -9.89 -8.99 21.06
CA PRO A 110 -10.06 -8.09 22.19
C PRO A 110 -9.20 -6.82 22.12
N ASP A 111 -7.95 -6.92 21.67
CA ASP A 111 -7.09 -5.74 21.48
C ASP A 111 -7.67 -4.84 20.40
N TYR A 112 -8.12 -5.42 19.28
CA TYR A 112 -8.78 -4.69 18.21
C TYR A 112 -10.00 -3.90 18.71
N GLU A 113 -10.91 -4.55 19.44
CA GLU A 113 -12.10 -3.90 20.03
C GLU A 113 -11.75 -2.80 21.04
N THR A 114 -10.77 -3.06 21.91
CA THR A 114 -10.32 -2.09 22.93
C THR A 114 -9.77 -0.80 22.29
N HIS A 115 -9.23 -0.90 21.08
CA HIS A 115 -8.68 0.23 20.31
C HIS A 115 -9.63 0.72 19.20
N GLY A 116 -10.94 0.61 19.44
CA GLY A 116 -11.99 1.19 18.59
C GLY A 116 -12.47 0.32 17.44
N GLY A 117 -11.92 -0.90 17.31
CA GLY A 117 -12.41 -1.89 16.36
C GLY A 117 -13.89 -2.24 16.59
N LEU A 118 -14.58 -2.59 15.51
CA LEU A 118 -16.01 -2.93 15.45
C LEU A 118 -16.99 -1.79 15.77
N ILE A 119 -16.54 -0.62 16.22
CA ILE A 119 -17.44 0.54 16.43
C ILE A 119 -18.11 0.91 15.10
N GLY A 120 -17.33 0.98 14.02
CA GLY A 120 -17.82 1.28 12.68
C GLY A 120 -18.83 0.24 12.18
N LEU A 121 -18.49 -1.05 12.29
CA LEU A 121 -19.39 -2.14 11.89
C LEU A 121 -20.68 -2.18 12.71
N ARG A 122 -20.61 -1.99 14.03
CA ARG A 122 -21.80 -1.96 14.89
C ARG A 122 -22.74 -0.82 14.50
N ARG A 123 -22.20 0.34 14.14
CA ARG A 123 -23.01 1.44 13.57
C ARG A 123 -23.59 1.03 12.22
N ALA A 124 -22.78 0.50 11.31
CA ALA A 124 -23.21 0.09 9.97
C ALA A 124 -24.38 -0.91 10.04
N LEU A 125 -24.36 -1.89 10.94
CA LEU A 125 -25.45 -2.87 11.12
C LEU A 125 -26.81 -2.25 11.45
N THR A 126 -26.85 -1.00 11.93
CA THR A 126 -28.09 -0.24 12.20
C THR A 126 -28.57 0.61 11.02
N MET A 127 -27.80 0.67 9.93
CA MET A 127 -28.04 1.51 8.76
C MET A 127 -28.63 0.69 7.60
N THR A 128 -29.34 1.36 6.69
CA THR A 128 -29.72 0.75 5.42
C THR A 128 -28.53 0.74 4.45
N PRO A 129 -28.49 -0.19 3.47
CA PRO A 129 -27.44 -0.22 2.45
C PRO A 129 -27.29 1.12 1.72
N GLU A 130 -28.39 1.82 1.43
CA GLU A 130 -28.40 3.16 0.84
C GLU A 130 -27.64 4.16 1.71
N ALA A 131 -27.94 4.20 3.01
CA ALA A 131 -27.31 5.13 3.94
C ALA A 131 -25.81 4.84 4.10
N MET A 132 -25.40 3.57 4.09
CA MET A 132 -23.98 3.19 4.11
C MET A 132 -23.24 3.70 2.86
N VAL A 133 -23.83 3.53 1.68
CA VAL A 133 -23.24 4.02 0.42
C VAL A 133 -23.14 5.54 0.42
N GLU A 134 -24.18 6.25 0.87
CA GLU A 134 -24.14 7.71 0.98
C GLU A 134 -23.08 8.20 1.97
N GLU A 135 -22.91 7.55 3.13
CA GLU A 135 -21.83 7.88 4.08
C GLU A 135 -20.45 7.81 3.40
N VAL A 136 -20.19 6.75 2.62
CA VAL A 136 -18.92 6.59 1.89
C VAL A 136 -18.79 7.66 0.78
N LYS A 137 -19.87 8.02 0.08
CA LYS A 137 -19.83 9.12 -0.90
C LYS A 137 -19.51 10.46 -0.22
N THR A 138 -20.18 10.77 0.89
CA THR A 138 -19.98 12.02 1.65
C THR A 138 -18.56 12.12 2.20
N SER A 139 -17.94 10.99 2.57
CA SER A 139 -16.55 10.99 3.05
C SER A 139 -15.55 11.48 1.98
N GLY A 140 -15.91 11.41 0.70
CA GLY A 140 -15.00 11.71 -0.40
C GLY A 140 -13.91 10.64 -0.62
N LEU A 141 -14.04 9.46 -0.02
CA LEU A 141 -13.09 8.36 -0.21
C LEU A 141 -12.94 7.99 -1.70
N ARG A 142 -11.70 8.00 -2.15
CA ARG A 142 -11.29 7.58 -3.49
C ARG A 142 -10.48 6.28 -3.41
N GLY A 143 -10.48 5.51 -4.49
CA GLY A 143 -9.72 4.28 -4.61
C GLY A 143 -8.23 4.52 -4.38
N ARG A 144 -7.66 3.79 -3.43
CA ARG A 144 -6.27 3.93 -2.97
C ARG A 144 -5.27 3.08 -3.75
N GLY A 145 -5.73 2.21 -4.64
CA GLY A 145 -4.87 1.45 -5.57
C GLY A 145 -4.46 2.21 -6.83
N GLY A 146 -4.34 3.54 -6.78
CA GLY A 146 -3.85 4.35 -7.90
C GLY A 146 -4.88 5.17 -8.67
N ALA A 147 -5.91 4.55 -9.25
CA ALA A 147 -6.82 5.25 -10.18
C ALA A 147 -7.69 6.36 -9.54
N GLY A 148 -7.76 6.46 -8.22
CA GLY A 148 -8.48 7.53 -7.52
C GLY A 148 -9.99 7.58 -7.82
N PHE A 149 -10.62 6.49 -8.24
CA PHE A 149 -12.06 6.48 -8.55
C PHE A 149 -12.91 6.59 -7.25
N PRO A 150 -13.99 7.40 -7.19
CA PRO A 150 -14.80 7.54 -5.98
C PRO A 150 -15.42 6.20 -5.51
N THR A 151 -15.08 5.78 -4.29
CA THR A 151 -15.45 4.45 -3.76
C THR A 151 -16.96 4.32 -3.61
N GLY A 152 -17.63 5.37 -3.08
CA GLY A 152 -19.08 5.36 -2.90
C GLY A 152 -19.87 5.23 -4.21
N ILE A 153 -19.39 5.81 -5.31
CA ILE A 153 -20.02 5.67 -6.65
C ILE A 153 -19.89 4.23 -7.15
N LYS A 154 -18.71 3.62 -6.95
CA LYS A 154 -18.47 2.21 -7.31
C LYS A 154 -19.42 1.29 -6.54
N TRP A 155 -19.58 1.51 -5.24
CA TRP A 155 -20.48 0.72 -4.39
C TRP A 155 -21.94 0.90 -4.78
N ASP A 156 -22.35 2.13 -5.07
CA ASP A 156 -23.72 2.41 -5.48
C ASP A 156 -24.10 1.70 -6.78
N THR A 157 -23.17 1.64 -7.73
CA THR A 157 -23.35 0.89 -8.99
C THR A 157 -23.62 -0.59 -8.70
N VAL A 158 -22.85 -1.21 -7.80
CA VAL A 158 -23.05 -2.62 -7.42
C VAL A 158 -24.34 -2.81 -6.63
N ARG A 159 -24.66 -1.91 -5.70
CA ARG A 159 -25.90 -1.94 -4.90
C ARG A 159 -27.14 -1.91 -5.80
N LEU A 160 -27.17 -1.00 -6.77
CA LEU A 160 -28.29 -0.81 -7.71
C LEU A 160 -28.40 -1.92 -8.77
N THR A 161 -27.34 -2.69 -9.00
CA THR A 161 -27.40 -3.78 -9.98
C THR A 161 -28.14 -4.99 -9.40
N GLU A 162 -29.23 -5.39 -10.04
CA GLU A 162 -29.99 -6.58 -9.65
C GLU A 162 -29.23 -7.87 -9.99
N ALA A 163 -29.03 -8.72 -8.98
CA ALA A 163 -28.44 -10.05 -9.14
C ALA A 163 -28.83 -10.94 -7.96
N ASP A 164 -28.87 -12.25 -8.20
CA ASP A 164 -29.02 -13.30 -7.19
C ASP A 164 -27.83 -13.36 -6.22
N ARG A 165 -26.64 -12.95 -6.69
CA ARG A 165 -25.39 -12.95 -5.93
C ARG A 165 -24.53 -11.76 -6.31
N LYS A 166 -23.85 -11.18 -5.32
CA LYS A 166 -22.86 -10.11 -5.46
C LYS A 166 -21.62 -10.45 -4.65
N TYR A 167 -20.49 -9.85 -5.01
CA TYR A 167 -19.21 -10.15 -4.38
C TYR A 167 -18.44 -8.89 -3.99
N ILE A 168 -17.64 -9.02 -2.93
CA ILE A 168 -16.56 -8.10 -2.60
C ILE A 168 -15.24 -8.77 -2.97
N VAL A 169 -14.37 -8.06 -3.67
CA VAL A 169 -13.01 -8.51 -3.97
C VAL A 169 -12.05 -7.44 -3.47
N CYS A 170 -11.24 -7.82 -2.49
CA CYS A 170 -10.09 -7.06 -2.06
C CYS A 170 -8.90 -7.41 -2.95
N ASN A 171 -8.35 -6.38 -3.61
CA ASN A 171 -7.12 -6.46 -4.37
C ASN A 171 -5.94 -6.17 -3.43
N ALA A 172 -5.20 -7.22 -3.07
CA ALA A 172 -4.01 -7.19 -2.23
C ALA A 172 -2.79 -7.73 -3.00
N ASP A 173 -2.74 -7.47 -4.31
CA ASP A 173 -1.63 -7.90 -5.16
C ASP A 173 -0.40 -7.00 -5.00
N GLU A 174 -0.55 -5.76 -4.49
CA GLU A 174 0.50 -4.77 -4.15
C GLU A 174 1.85 -5.01 -4.86
N GLY A 175 1.80 -5.03 -6.20
CA GLY A 175 2.93 -5.43 -7.03
C GLY A 175 3.91 -4.28 -7.33
N ASP A 176 3.55 -3.05 -6.93
CA ASP A 176 4.34 -1.85 -7.17
C ASP A 176 5.57 -1.83 -6.25
N SER A 177 6.75 -1.60 -6.80
CA SER A 177 7.95 -1.33 -6.01
C SER A 177 7.76 -0.10 -5.13
N GLY A 178 8.30 -0.14 -3.91
CA GLY A 178 8.17 0.95 -2.94
C GLY A 178 6.82 1.01 -2.24
N THR A 179 5.97 -0.02 -2.41
CA THR A 179 4.69 -0.13 -1.72
C THR A 179 4.67 -1.30 -0.73
N PHE A 180 4.05 -1.06 0.43
CA PHE A 180 3.95 -2.04 1.53
C PHE A 180 2.85 -1.70 2.54
N ALA A 181 1.96 -0.76 2.21
CA ALA A 181 0.88 -0.37 3.11
C ALA A 181 -0.18 -1.48 3.21
N ASP A 182 -0.54 -2.11 2.09
CA ASP A 182 -1.45 -3.25 2.08
C ASP A 182 -0.88 -4.40 2.93
N ARG A 183 0.41 -4.71 2.73
CA ARG A 183 1.15 -5.70 3.52
C ARG A 183 1.03 -5.43 5.02
N MET A 184 1.35 -4.20 5.44
CA MET A 184 1.34 -3.80 6.84
C MET A 184 -0.06 -3.88 7.48
N ILE A 185 -1.13 -3.57 6.74
CA ILE A 185 -2.50 -3.77 7.26
C ILE A 185 -2.81 -5.25 7.44
N MET A 186 -2.50 -6.09 6.45
CA MET A 186 -2.79 -7.52 6.52
C MET A 186 -1.98 -8.24 7.62
N GLU A 187 -0.76 -7.79 7.90
CA GLU A 187 0.09 -8.38 8.94
C GLU A 187 -0.17 -7.76 10.32
N GLY A 188 -0.48 -6.46 10.39
CA GLY A 188 -0.49 -5.68 11.63
C GLY A 188 -1.86 -5.25 12.15
N ASP A 189 -2.91 -5.24 11.32
CA ASP A 189 -4.29 -4.95 11.71
C ASP A 189 -5.32 -5.68 10.79
N PRO A 190 -5.25 -7.02 10.68
CA PRO A 190 -6.05 -7.78 9.71
C PRO A 190 -7.57 -7.66 9.94
N PHE A 191 -8.01 -7.47 11.20
CA PHE A 191 -9.42 -7.29 11.54
C PHE A 191 -9.99 -5.99 10.97
N CYS A 192 -9.17 -4.95 10.76
CA CYS A 192 -9.59 -3.72 10.09
C CYS A 192 -10.01 -3.98 8.62
N LEU A 193 -9.24 -4.80 7.90
CA LEU A 193 -9.60 -5.20 6.54
C LEU A 193 -10.87 -6.06 6.52
N ILE A 194 -10.98 -7.03 7.44
CA ILE A 194 -12.16 -7.88 7.59
C ILE A 194 -13.41 -7.02 7.85
N GLU A 195 -13.32 -6.09 8.80
CA GLU A 195 -14.40 -5.15 9.14
C GLU A 195 -14.81 -4.31 7.93
N GLY A 196 -13.85 -3.73 7.22
CA GLY A 196 -14.11 -2.93 6.02
C GLY A 196 -14.79 -3.72 4.90
N MET A 197 -14.41 -4.98 4.71
CA MET A 197 -15.04 -5.87 3.75
C MET A 197 -16.46 -6.28 4.14
N ILE A 198 -16.73 -6.50 5.43
CA ILE A 198 -18.08 -6.76 5.92
C ILE A 198 -18.97 -5.54 5.64
N ILE A 199 -18.52 -4.33 6.00
CA ILE A 199 -19.28 -3.09 5.75
C ILE A 199 -19.55 -2.91 4.25
N ALA A 200 -18.58 -3.18 3.39
CA ALA A 200 -18.77 -3.17 1.94
C ALA A 200 -19.81 -4.20 1.47
N GLY A 201 -19.79 -5.40 2.06
CA GLY A 201 -20.77 -6.45 1.83
C GLY A 201 -22.18 -6.02 2.17
N LEU A 202 -22.37 -5.49 3.38
CA LEU A 202 -23.65 -4.97 3.87
C LEU A 202 -24.18 -3.82 2.99
N ALA A 203 -23.30 -2.88 2.63
CA ALA A 203 -23.67 -1.72 1.82
C ALA A 203 -24.12 -2.07 0.39
N THR A 204 -23.67 -3.22 -0.14
CA THR A 204 -23.94 -3.62 -1.54
C THR A 204 -24.85 -4.83 -1.69
N GLY A 205 -25.13 -5.54 -0.58
CA GLY A 205 -25.87 -6.80 -0.56
C GLY A 205 -25.04 -8.01 -0.97
N ALA A 206 -23.71 -7.94 -0.87
CA ALA A 206 -22.83 -9.07 -1.11
C ALA A 206 -22.62 -9.88 0.18
N THR A 207 -22.71 -11.21 0.08
CA THR A 207 -22.55 -12.13 1.22
C THR A 207 -21.25 -12.92 1.17
N ARG A 208 -20.41 -12.71 0.15
CA ARG A 208 -19.12 -13.38 -0.03
C ARG A 208 -18.05 -12.39 -0.48
N GLY A 209 -16.92 -12.42 0.21
CA GLY A 209 -15.71 -11.68 -0.08
C GLY A 209 -14.55 -12.59 -0.50
N PHE A 210 -13.66 -12.08 -1.35
CA PHE A 210 -12.36 -12.68 -1.62
C PHE A 210 -11.25 -11.68 -1.35
N VAL A 211 -10.15 -12.13 -0.75
CA VAL A 211 -8.92 -11.36 -0.63
C VAL A 211 -7.90 -12.02 -1.56
N TYR A 212 -7.56 -11.35 -2.66
CA TYR A 212 -6.54 -11.83 -3.58
C TYR A 212 -5.19 -11.28 -3.16
N ILE A 213 -4.36 -12.13 -2.55
CA ILE A 213 -3.06 -11.75 -1.97
C ILE A 213 -1.95 -12.29 -2.87
N ARG A 214 -0.98 -11.45 -3.23
CA ARG A 214 0.19 -11.86 -4.01
C ARG A 214 0.98 -13.00 -3.35
N SER A 215 1.64 -13.82 -4.16
CA SER A 215 2.46 -14.94 -3.69
C SER A 215 3.67 -14.52 -2.86
N GLU A 216 4.16 -13.30 -3.05
CA GLU A 216 5.36 -12.81 -2.38
C GLU A 216 5.10 -12.32 -0.94
N TYR A 217 3.85 -12.36 -0.46
CA TYR A 217 3.47 -12.02 0.92
C TYR A 217 3.02 -13.25 1.74
N PRO A 218 3.91 -14.24 1.98
CA PRO A 218 3.55 -15.44 2.72
C PRO A 218 3.11 -15.16 4.16
N ASP A 219 3.73 -14.18 4.83
CA ASP A 219 3.40 -13.80 6.20
C ASP A 219 2.01 -13.16 6.28
N ALA A 220 1.69 -12.22 5.36
CA ALA A 220 0.35 -11.65 5.27
C ALA A 220 -0.71 -12.71 4.99
N ILE A 221 -0.44 -13.70 4.12
CA ILE A 221 -1.34 -14.83 3.86
C ILE A 221 -1.59 -15.62 5.15
N ALA A 222 -0.53 -15.95 5.89
CA ALA A 222 -0.62 -16.73 7.12
C ALA A 222 -1.38 -15.98 8.23
N ILE A 223 -1.12 -14.67 8.41
CA ILE A 223 -1.82 -13.84 9.39
C ILE A 223 -3.29 -13.67 9.00
N MET A 224 -3.60 -13.34 7.75
CA MET A 224 -4.97 -13.19 7.30
C MET A 224 -5.78 -14.49 7.43
N ASP A 225 -5.17 -15.64 7.14
CA ASP A 225 -5.85 -16.94 7.28
C ASP A 225 -6.21 -17.21 8.75
N ARG A 226 -5.30 -16.92 9.69
CA ARG A 226 -5.57 -17.00 11.13
C ARG A 226 -6.64 -16.00 11.56
N ALA A 227 -6.57 -14.76 11.12
CA ALA A 227 -7.54 -13.72 11.45
C ALA A 227 -8.96 -14.09 10.96
N ILE A 228 -9.09 -14.64 9.74
CA ILE A 228 -10.37 -15.11 9.21
C ILE A 228 -10.92 -16.28 10.04
N ARG A 229 -10.07 -17.22 10.47
CA ARG A 229 -10.52 -18.31 11.38
C ARG A 229 -11.05 -17.76 12.70
N ILE A 230 -10.29 -16.86 13.34
CA ILE A 230 -10.70 -16.20 14.58
C ILE A 230 -12.03 -15.45 14.36
N ALA A 231 -12.15 -14.68 13.28
CA ALA A 231 -13.36 -13.94 12.96
C ALA A 231 -14.58 -14.86 12.76
N ARG A 232 -14.42 -16.07 12.20
CA ARG A 232 -15.51 -17.06 12.13
C ARG A 232 -15.86 -17.60 13.51
N GLU A 233 -14.87 -17.96 14.31
CA GLU A 233 -15.05 -18.55 15.65
C GLU A 233 -15.74 -17.57 16.62
N THR A 234 -15.53 -16.26 16.45
CA THR A 234 -16.12 -15.21 17.26
C THR A 234 -17.43 -14.64 16.69
N GLY A 235 -17.91 -15.15 15.56
CA GLY A 235 -19.14 -14.69 14.92
C GLY A 235 -19.03 -13.32 14.24
N LEU A 236 -17.80 -12.84 13.95
CA LEU A 236 -17.56 -11.67 13.10
C LEU A 236 -17.74 -11.98 11.61
N LEU A 237 -17.47 -13.23 11.20
CA LEU A 237 -17.78 -13.78 9.88
C LEU A 237 -18.71 -14.98 10.01
N GLY A 238 -19.47 -15.25 8.94
CA GLY A 238 -20.36 -16.40 8.84
C GLY A 238 -21.81 -16.00 8.57
N LEU A 239 -22.74 -16.82 9.08
CA LEU A 239 -24.17 -16.71 8.78
C LEU A 239 -24.88 -15.61 9.59
N ASP A 240 -24.35 -15.25 10.74
CA ASP A 240 -24.98 -14.32 11.68
C ASP A 240 -23.93 -13.41 12.33
N ILE A 241 -23.52 -12.37 11.58
CA ILE A 241 -22.49 -11.42 11.99
C ILE A 241 -22.95 -10.72 13.27
N LEU A 242 -22.23 -10.94 14.37
CA LEU A 242 -22.48 -10.34 15.69
C LEU A 242 -23.95 -10.49 16.18
N GLY A 243 -24.66 -11.54 15.75
CA GLY A 243 -26.06 -11.78 16.13
C GLY A 243 -27.08 -10.88 15.42
N SER A 244 -26.71 -10.26 14.29
CA SER A 244 -27.55 -9.30 13.55
C SER A 244 -28.55 -9.93 12.56
N GLY A 245 -28.41 -11.22 12.26
CA GLY A 245 -29.10 -11.92 11.18
C GLY A 245 -28.52 -11.67 9.78
N GLN A 246 -27.43 -10.90 9.67
CA GLN A 246 -26.73 -10.65 8.41
C GLN A 246 -25.62 -11.68 8.16
N THR A 247 -25.36 -12.00 6.89
CA THR A 247 -24.37 -13.01 6.48
C THR A 247 -23.25 -12.39 5.66
N PHE A 248 -21.99 -12.70 6.01
CA PHE A 248 -20.83 -12.40 5.19
C PHE A 248 -19.71 -13.41 5.45
N GLU A 249 -19.13 -13.93 4.38
CA GLU A 249 -18.04 -14.92 4.46
C GLU A 249 -16.86 -14.47 3.59
N MET A 250 -15.63 -14.80 3.99
CA MET A 250 -14.41 -14.38 3.30
C MET A 250 -13.51 -15.57 2.96
N GLU A 251 -12.75 -15.47 1.88
CA GLU A 251 -11.78 -16.48 1.48
C GLU A 251 -10.52 -15.81 0.90
N ILE A 252 -9.36 -16.37 1.21
CA ILE A 252 -8.09 -15.93 0.63
C ILE A 252 -7.85 -16.66 -0.68
N ARG A 253 -7.38 -15.93 -1.69
CA ARG A 253 -6.87 -16.47 -2.94
C ARG A 253 -5.43 -16.01 -3.11
N ILE A 254 -4.53 -16.95 -3.28
CA ILE A 254 -3.10 -16.68 -3.42
C ILE A 254 -2.81 -16.46 -4.91
N GLY A 255 -2.11 -15.38 -5.21
CA GLY A 255 -1.59 -15.07 -6.54
C GLY A 255 -0.48 -16.02 -6.97
N ALA A 256 0.05 -15.80 -8.17
CA ALA A 256 1.06 -16.68 -8.78
C ALA A 256 2.16 -15.88 -9.51
N GLY A 257 2.63 -14.79 -8.90
CA GLY A 257 3.78 -14.00 -9.36
C GLY A 257 3.56 -13.27 -10.69
N ALA A 258 2.44 -12.57 -10.86
CA ALA A 258 2.16 -11.82 -12.08
C ALA A 258 1.65 -10.41 -11.73
N TYR A 259 2.47 -9.37 -11.96
CA TYR A 259 2.15 -7.97 -11.63
C TYR A 259 0.84 -7.49 -12.27
N VAL A 260 0.57 -7.95 -13.49
CA VAL A 260 -0.66 -7.58 -14.21
C VAL A 260 -1.93 -8.06 -13.50
N CYS A 261 -1.86 -9.00 -12.56
CA CYS A 261 -2.99 -9.40 -11.71
C CYS A 261 -3.39 -8.32 -10.69
N GLY A 262 -2.60 -7.26 -10.50
CA GLY A 262 -3.04 -6.05 -9.83
C GLY A 262 -4.09 -5.26 -10.62
N GLU A 263 -4.22 -5.47 -11.94
CA GLU A 263 -5.32 -4.90 -12.73
C GLU A 263 -6.62 -5.64 -12.44
N GLU A 264 -7.69 -4.89 -12.12
CA GLU A 264 -8.93 -5.46 -11.58
C GLU A 264 -9.54 -6.57 -12.43
N THR A 265 -9.49 -6.53 -13.76
CA THR A 265 -10.09 -7.59 -14.60
C THR A 265 -9.19 -8.80 -14.81
N SER A 266 -7.87 -8.57 -14.81
CA SER A 266 -6.87 -9.64 -14.79
C SER A 266 -6.96 -10.43 -13.48
N LEU A 267 -7.08 -9.73 -12.35
CA LEU A 267 -7.32 -10.30 -11.03
C LEU A 267 -8.53 -11.24 -11.04
N LEU A 268 -9.67 -10.76 -11.57
CA LEU A 268 -10.91 -11.54 -11.64
C LEU A 268 -10.76 -12.79 -12.52
N ASN A 269 -9.96 -12.72 -13.59
CA ASN A 269 -9.63 -13.92 -14.38
C ASN A 269 -8.78 -14.91 -13.59
N SER A 270 -7.76 -14.44 -12.88
CA SER A 270 -6.93 -15.29 -12.01
C SER A 270 -7.79 -15.97 -10.93
N LEU A 271 -8.68 -15.21 -10.30
CA LEU A 271 -9.62 -15.71 -9.28
C LEU A 271 -10.58 -16.78 -9.81
N GLU A 272 -10.95 -16.68 -11.08
CA GLU A 272 -11.77 -17.66 -11.82
C GLU A 272 -10.96 -18.88 -12.33
N GLY A 273 -9.66 -18.98 -12.00
CA GLY A 273 -8.79 -20.08 -12.45
C GLY A 273 -8.33 -19.96 -13.91
N LYS A 274 -8.46 -18.78 -14.50
CA LYS A 274 -7.98 -18.47 -15.86
C LYS A 274 -6.62 -17.79 -15.80
N ARG A 275 -5.96 -17.67 -16.95
CA ARG A 275 -4.77 -16.81 -17.09
C ARG A 275 -5.15 -15.35 -16.77
N GLY A 276 -4.25 -14.63 -16.08
CA GLY A 276 -4.34 -13.20 -15.77
C GLY A 276 -4.20 -12.32 -17.02
N VAL A 277 -5.16 -12.40 -17.94
CA VAL A 277 -5.24 -11.56 -19.13
C VAL A 277 -6.31 -10.51 -18.91
N VAL A 278 -5.98 -9.23 -19.12
CA VAL A 278 -6.93 -8.11 -18.98
C VAL A 278 -8.17 -8.32 -19.87
N ARG A 279 -9.36 -8.06 -19.32
CA ARG A 279 -10.64 -8.06 -20.06
C ARG A 279 -10.84 -6.71 -20.76
N ALA A 280 -11.53 -6.70 -21.90
CA ALA A 280 -11.95 -5.44 -22.48
C ALA A 280 -13.03 -4.79 -21.59
N LYS A 281 -12.98 -3.45 -21.45
CA LYS A 281 -14.03 -2.66 -20.80
C LYS A 281 -14.70 -1.80 -21.88
N PRO A 282 -16.04 -1.83 -22.05
CA PRO A 282 -17.07 -2.52 -21.24
C PRO A 282 -17.14 -4.06 -21.42
N PRO A 283 -17.78 -4.80 -20.47
CA PRO A 283 -18.51 -4.31 -19.28
C PRO A 283 -17.61 -4.05 -18.06
N LEU A 284 -18.04 -3.13 -17.18
CA LEU A 284 -17.36 -2.83 -15.91
C LEU A 284 -17.54 -3.98 -14.90
N PRO A 285 -16.54 -4.28 -14.04
CA PRO A 285 -16.67 -5.27 -12.98
C PRO A 285 -17.84 -5.03 -12.01
N ALA A 286 -18.18 -3.75 -11.77
CA ALA A 286 -19.32 -3.37 -10.95
C ALA A 286 -20.65 -3.92 -11.48
N LEU A 287 -20.75 -4.21 -12.78
CA LEU A 287 -21.92 -4.83 -13.41
C LEU A 287 -21.70 -6.33 -13.68
N LYS A 288 -20.52 -6.70 -14.20
CA LYS A 288 -20.15 -8.07 -14.58
C LYS A 288 -18.68 -8.35 -14.23
N GLY A 289 -18.43 -8.66 -12.96
CA GLY A 289 -17.12 -8.94 -12.39
C GLY A 289 -16.83 -10.44 -12.27
N VAL A 290 -16.57 -10.91 -11.05
CA VAL A 290 -16.24 -12.32 -10.79
C VAL A 290 -17.43 -13.20 -11.11
N PHE A 291 -17.20 -14.28 -11.86
CA PHE A 291 -18.24 -15.22 -12.30
C PHE A 291 -19.40 -14.53 -13.05
N GLY A 292 -19.12 -13.36 -13.66
CA GLY A 292 -20.12 -12.55 -14.35
C GLY A 292 -21.14 -11.85 -13.44
N LYS A 293 -20.90 -11.77 -12.12
CA LYS A 293 -21.80 -11.13 -11.15
C LYS A 293 -21.34 -9.71 -10.78
N PRO A 294 -22.23 -8.83 -10.30
CA PRO A 294 -21.86 -7.51 -9.81
C PRO A 294 -20.82 -7.63 -8.69
N THR A 295 -19.68 -6.96 -8.86
CA THR A 295 -18.54 -7.13 -7.96
C THR A 295 -17.94 -5.78 -7.60
N VAL A 296 -17.82 -5.52 -6.30
CA VAL A 296 -16.96 -4.45 -5.79
C VAL A 296 -15.52 -4.95 -5.88
N VAL A 297 -14.65 -4.23 -6.58
CA VAL A 297 -13.20 -4.43 -6.51
C VAL A 297 -12.56 -3.19 -5.89
N ASN A 298 -11.95 -3.34 -4.72
CA ASN A 298 -11.25 -2.28 -4.02
C ASN A 298 -9.88 -2.77 -3.52
N ASN A 299 -8.91 -1.87 -3.46
CA ASN A 299 -7.61 -2.12 -2.82
C ASN A 299 -7.76 -2.26 -1.29
N VAL A 300 -6.79 -2.89 -0.62
CA VAL A 300 -6.77 -3.11 0.84
C VAL A 300 -6.96 -1.80 1.61
N ILE A 301 -6.16 -0.76 1.36
CA ILE A 301 -6.29 0.51 2.08
C ILE A 301 -7.67 1.14 1.88
N SER A 302 -8.25 1.07 0.67
CA SER A 302 -9.62 1.55 0.47
C SER A 302 -10.65 0.89 1.38
N LEU A 303 -10.51 -0.42 1.62
CA LEU A 303 -11.41 -1.17 2.50
C LEU A 303 -11.06 -0.95 3.97
N ALA A 304 -9.78 -0.93 4.33
CA ALA A 304 -9.30 -0.69 5.70
C ALA A 304 -9.58 0.74 6.19
N THR A 305 -9.81 1.71 5.30
CA THR A 305 -10.26 3.05 5.69
C THR A 305 -11.77 3.12 5.98
N VAL A 306 -12.57 2.14 5.53
CA VAL A 306 -14.02 2.14 5.74
C VAL A 306 -14.39 2.15 7.23
N PRO A 307 -13.82 1.30 8.11
CA PRO A 307 -14.16 1.29 9.53
C PRO A 307 -14.09 2.67 10.20
N VAL A 308 -13.01 3.43 9.99
CA VAL A 308 -12.84 4.75 10.62
C VAL A 308 -13.84 5.79 10.10
N ILE A 309 -14.28 5.68 8.84
CA ILE A 309 -15.36 6.53 8.29
C ILE A 309 -16.67 6.26 9.03
N PHE A 310 -16.98 5.00 9.30
CA PHE A 310 -18.20 4.65 10.03
C PHE A 310 -18.07 4.93 11.53
N GLU A 311 -16.88 4.77 12.11
CA GLU A 311 -16.61 5.10 13.52
C GLU A 311 -16.75 6.60 13.80
N LYS A 312 -16.08 7.44 13.00
CA LYS A 312 -15.95 8.89 13.25
C LYS A 312 -16.98 9.74 12.50
N GLY A 313 -17.57 9.18 11.45
CA GLY A 313 -18.48 9.88 10.54
C GLY A 313 -17.78 10.42 9.29
N ALA A 314 -18.53 10.48 8.18
CA ALA A 314 -18.06 10.93 6.88
C ALA A 314 -17.43 12.34 6.89
N ALA A 315 -18.04 13.29 7.61
CA ALA A 315 -17.55 14.66 7.70
C ALA A 315 -16.15 14.73 8.33
N HIS A 316 -15.93 13.97 9.41
CA HIS A 316 -14.62 13.92 10.08
C HIS A 316 -13.52 13.46 9.10
N TYR A 317 -13.79 12.44 8.28
CA TYR A 317 -12.82 11.99 7.27
C TYR A 317 -12.63 13.02 6.14
N ALA A 318 -13.71 13.66 5.68
CA ALA A 318 -13.68 14.64 4.60
C ALA A 318 -13.00 15.98 4.97
N ASP A 319 -12.91 16.28 6.27
CA ASP A 319 -12.22 17.47 6.78
C ASP A 319 -10.69 17.40 6.62
N PHE A 320 -10.14 16.20 6.36
CA PHE A 320 -8.73 16.01 6.02
C PHE A 320 -8.48 16.10 4.49
N GLY A 321 -7.28 16.54 4.14
CA GLY A 321 -6.75 16.50 2.78
C GLY A 321 -6.85 17.82 2.01
N LEU A 322 -6.70 17.75 0.69
CA LEU A 322 -6.58 18.90 -0.20
C LEU A 322 -7.55 18.79 -1.38
N GLY A 323 -8.37 19.82 -1.62
CA GLY A 323 -9.23 19.90 -2.81
C GLY A 323 -10.21 18.72 -2.92
N ARG A 324 -10.01 17.84 -3.91
CA ARG A 324 -10.79 16.58 -4.08
C ARG A 324 -10.07 15.34 -3.54
N SER A 325 -8.84 15.50 -3.09
CA SER A 325 -8.05 14.47 -2.41
C SER A 325 -8.38 14.51 -0.92
N ARG A 326 -9.51 13.89 -0.55
CA ARG A 326 -10.02 13.89 0.83
C ARG A 326 -9.48 12.73 1.65
N GLY A 327 -9.39 12.95 2.96
CA GLY A 327 -8.87 11.99 3.91
C GLY A 327 -7.34 12.00 4.04
N THR A 328 -6.82 10.89 4.53
CA THR A 328 -5.39 10.63 4.69
C THR A 328 -4.88 9.60 3.69
N MET A 329 -3.56 9.58 3.49
CA MET A 329 -2.85 8.62 2.66
C MET A 329 -1.68 8.03 3.45
N PRO A 330 -1.55 6.68 3.50
CA PRO A 330 -0.37 6.04 4.06
C PRO A 330 0.78 6.14 3.05
N ILE A 331 1.67 7.12 3.20
CA ILE A 331 2.78 7.32 2.26
C ILE A 331 3.89 6.34 2.63
N GLN A 332 4.36 5.58 1.64
CA GLN A 332 5.42 4.57 1.84
C GLN A 332 6.73 5.12 1.29
N ILE A 333 7.69 5.35 2.16
CA ILE A 333 8.98 5.97 1.84
C ILE A 333 10.03 4.87 1.75
N ALA A 334 10.57 4.66 0.55
CA ALA A 334 11.41 3.52 0.21
C ALA A 334 12.62 3.93 -0.67
N GLY A 335 13.48 2.95 -1.00
CA GLY A 335 14.67 3.15 -1.82
C GLY A 335 15.86 3.60 -0.98
N ASN A 336 16.68 4.50 -1.54
CA ASN A 336 17.82 5.07 -0.85
C ASN A 336 17.38 6.25 0.04
N VAL A 337 16.89 5.96 1.24
CA VAL A 337 16.33 6.93 2.19
C VAL A 337 16.77 6.64 3.63
N ALA A 338 17.12 7.67 4.39
CA ALA A 338 17.65 7.50 5.75
C ALA A 338 16.59 6.97 6.73
N HIS A 339 15.38 7.55 6.69
CA HIS A 339 14.26 7.20 7.55
C HIS A 339 13.09 6.64 6.72
N GLY A 340 13.27 5.44 6.19
CA GLY A 340 12.26 4.73 5.40
C GLY A 340 11.13 4.10 6.24
N GLY A 341 9.96 3.92 5.63
CA GLY A 341 8.81 3.31 6.29
C GLY A 341 7.48 3.94 5.91
N LEU A 342 6.51 3.92 6.83
CA LEU A 342 5.14 4.37 6.59
C LEU A 342 4.82 5.66 7.35
N PHE A 343 4.38 6.66 6.61
CA PHE A 343 3.96 7.95 7.13
C PHE A 343 2.53 8.27 6.67
N GLU A 344 1.53 8.04 7.53
CA GLU A 344 0.15 8.40 7.21
C GLU A 344 -0.10 9.88 7.52
N THR A 345 -0.51 10.65 6.52
CA THR A 345 -0.86 12.07 6.69
C THR A 345 -2.01 12.47 5.78
N ALA A 346 -2.64 13.60 6.07
CA ALA A 346 -3.59 14.23 5.16
C ALA A 346 -2.91 14.56 3.81
N PHE A 347 -3.65 14.45 2.71
CA PHE A 347 -3.17 14.94 1.41
C PHE A 347 -2.74 16.41 1.48
N GLY A 348 -1.74 16.77 0.69
CA GLY A 348 -1.26 18.15 0.52
C GLY A 348 0.11 18.46 1.09
N MET A 349 0.75 17.54 1.83
CA MET A 349 2.17 17.71 2.22
C MET A 349 3.05 17.74 0.96
N PRO A 350 3.97 18.70 0.79
CA PRO A 350 4.88 18.71 -0.34
C PRO A 350 5.75 17.44 -0.43
N LEU A 351 6.12 17.04 -1.65
CA LEU A 351 7.03 15.91 -1.87
C LEU A 351 8.40 16.13 -1.20
N GLY A 352 8.90 17.37 -1.22
CA GLY A 352 10.16 17.76 -0.59
C GLY A 352 10.17 17.52 0.92
N ASP A 353 9.09 17.89 1.60
CA ASP A 353 8.94 17.67 3.05
C ASP A 353 8.93 16.17 3.37
N LEU A 354 8.27 15.34 2.54
CA LEU A 354 8.24 13.89 2.72
C LEU A 354 9.63 13.26 2.57
N VAL A 355 10.42 13.73 1.60
CA VAL A 355 11.74 13.15 1.28
C VAL A 355 12.82 13.68 2.22
N ASN A 356 12.89 15.00 2.39
CA ASN A 356 13.99 15.66 3.09
C ASN A 356 13.75 15.76 4.60
N ASP A 357 12.53 16.13 5.03
CA ASP A 357 12.25 16.35 6.45
C ASP A 357 11.80 15.07 7.15
N ILE A 358 10.85 14.34 6.56
CA ILE A 358 10.32 13.10 7.12
C ILE A 358 11.29 11.95 6.84
N GLY A 359 11.68 11.76 5.58
CA GLY A 359 12.63 10.72 5.16
C GLY A 359 14.09 10.99 5.53
N GLY A 360 14.43 12.22 5.92
CA GLY A 360 15.79 12.59 6.34
C GLY A 360 16.82 12.63 5.20
N GLY A 361 16.39 12.71 3.94
CA GLY A 361 17.27 12.61 2.78
C GLY A 361 17.66 11.15 2.46
N THR A 362 18.81 10.95 1.82
CA THR A 362 19.23 9.62 1.36
C THR A 362 20.00 8.85 2.44
N ALA A 363 19.90 7.52 2.44
CA ALA A 363 20.71 6.68 3.35
C ALA A 363 22.21 6.76 3.04
N SER A 364 22.56 7.15 1.82
CA SER A 364 23.93 7.34 1.35
C SER A 364 24.56 8.70 1.72
N ASP A 365 23.81 9.61 2.34
CA ASP A 365 24.15 11.02 2.57
C ASP A 365 24.43 11.84 1.28
N ARG A 366 24.18 11.26 0.11
CA ARG A 366 24.30 11.91 -1.20
C ARG A 366 23.04 12.73 -1.52
N PRO A 367 23.15 13.77 -2.38
CA PRO A 367 21.99 14.53 -2.83
C PRO A 367 20.94 13.65 -3.53
N VAL A 368 19.66 13.96 -3.32
CA VAL A 368 18.56 13.34 -4.07
C VAL A 368 18.59 13.83 -5.51
N LYS A 369 18.60 12.90 -6.47
CA LYS A 369 18.51 13.21 -7.91
C LYS A 369 17.11 13.05 -8.46
N ALA A 370 16.44 11.97 -8.07
CA ALA A 370 15.12 11.63 -8.56
C ALA A 370 14.30 10.91 -7.50
N VAL A 371 12.99 11.09 -7.57
CA VAL A 371 12.04 10.37 -6.74
C VAL A 371 10.97 9.79 -7.64
N GLN A 372 10.82 8.46 -7.65
CA GLN A 372 9.71 7.81 -8.35
C GLN A 372 8.50 7.77 -7.43
N VAL A 373 7.35 8.26 -7.91
CA VAL A 373 6.11 8.26 -7.14
C VAL A 373 5.05 7.45 -7.87
N GLY A 374 4.37 6.56 -7.15
CA GLY A 374 3.26 5.77 -7.68
C GLY A 374 3.65 4.43 -8.32
N GLY A 375 4.79 3.88 -7.92
CA GLY A 375 5.26 2.56 -8.37
C GLY A 375 6.04 2.59 -9.70
N PRO A 376 6.34 1.42 -10.29
CA PRO A 376 7.14 1.29 -11.51
C PRO A 376 6.49 1.95 -12.74
N LEU A 377 5.18 2.21 -12.71
CA LEU A 377 4.44 2.93 -13.75
C LEU A 377 4.34 4.43 -13.50
N GLY A 378 4.88 4.91 -12.37
CA GLY A 378 4.92 6.30 -12.00
C GLY A 378 6.07 7.07 -12.67
N ALA A 379 5.90 8.38 -12.78
CA ALA A 379 6.95 9.27 -13.28
C ALA A 379 8.05 9.49 -12.22
N TYR A 380 9.25 9.84 -12.69
CA TYR A 380 10.29 10.41 -11.85
C TYR A 380 10.07 11.91 -11.68
N PHE A 381 10.26 12.39 -10.46
CA PHE A 381 10.24 13.79 -10.08
C PHE A 381 11.65 14.23 -9.72
N ALA A 382 12.07 15.39 -10.25
CA ALA A 382 13.35 16.01 -9.93
C ALA A 382 13.19 17.08 -8.82
N PRO A 383 14.27 17.51 -8.14
CA PRO A 383 14.17 18.43 -7.00
C PRO A 383 13.40 19.73 -7.24
N HIS A 384 13.39 20.26 -8.46
CA HIS A 384 12.62 21.47 -8.81
C HIS A 384 11.09 21.26 -8.79
N GLN A 385 10.62 20.01 -8.70
CA GLN A 385 9.21 19.64 -8.59
C GLN A 385 8.84 19.23 -7.16
N PHE A 386 9.72 19.39 -6.17
CA PHE A 386 9.46 18.91 -4.81
C PHE A 386 8.44 19.75 -4.03
N ASP A 387 8.10 20.93 -4.53
CA ASP A 387 7.04 21.76 -3.97
C ASP A 387 5.63 21.23 -4.34
N THR A 388 5.52 20.21 -5.19
CA THR A 388 4.23 19.61 -5.58
C THR A 388 3.52 19.02 -4.35
N PRO A 389 2.32 19.51 -4.00
CA PRO A 389 1.53 18.95 -2.91
C PRO A 389 1.15 17.50 -3.21
N PHE A 390 1.27 16.61 -2.22
CA PHE A 390 0.91 15.21 -2.38
C PHE A 390 -0.62 15.05 -2.49
N GLY A 391 -1.13 15.04 -3.71
CA GLY A 391 -2.55 14.97 -4.08
C GLY A 391 -2.74 14.41 -5.48
N TYR A 392 -3.92 13.84 -5.77
CA TYR A 392 -4.18 13.20 -7.06
C TYR A 392 -4.11 14.19 -8.22
N GLU A 393 -4.77 15.34 -8.07
CA GLU A 393 -4.83 16.36 -9.12
C GLU A 393 -3.50 17.10 -9.29
N ASP A 394 -2.78 17.33 -8.19
CA ASP A 394 -1.53 18.08 -8.16
C ASP A 394 -0.40 17.31 -8.87
N PHE A 395 -0.30 16.00 -8.64
CA PHE A 395 0.68 15.15 -9.33
C PHE A 395 0.32 14.91 -10.80
N ASP A 396 -0.97 14.81 -11.12
CA ASP A 396 -1.45 14.70 -12.51
C ASP A 396 -1.08 15.96 -13.32
N ALA A 397 -1.19 17.15 -12.71
CA ALA A 397 -0.79 18.42 -13.32
C ALA A 397 0.72 18.50 -13.66
N GLU A 398 1.56 17.80 -12.89
CA GLU A 398 3.01 17.67 -13.14
C GLU A 398 3.38 16.53 -14.11
N GLY A 399 2.37 15.84 -14.66
CA GLY A 399 2.55 14.72 -15.58
C GLY A 399 2.97 13.42 -14.88
N GLY A 400 2.65 13.27 -13.59
CA GLY A 400 2.85 12.06 -12.81
C GLY A 400 1.55 11.53 -12.23
N LEU A 401 1.66 10.66 -11.22
CA LEU A 401 0.54 10.11 -10.47
C LEU A 401 1.01 9.70 -9.09
N ILE A 402 0.11 9.72 -8.09
CA ILE A 402 0.48 9.27 -6.75
C ILE A 402 0.34 7.75 -6.56
N GLY A 403 -0.46 7.07 -7.38
CA GLY A 403 -0.57 5.61 -7.33
C GLY A 403 -1.07 5.12 -5.97
N HIS A 404 -0.41 4.09 -5.45
CA HIS A 404 -0.60 3.62 -4.07
C HIS A 404 0.19 4.42 -3.02
N ALA A 405 0.73 5.60 -3.37
CA ALA A 405 1.58 6.45 -2.54
C ALA A 405 2.92 5.84 -2.10
N GLY A 406 3.45 4.91 -2.89
CA GLY A 406 4.85 4.51 -2.82
C GLY A 406 5.75 5.59 -3.39
N ILE A 407 6.81 5.93 -2.65
CA ILE A 407 7.85 6.88 -3.00
C ILE A 407 9.19 6.14 -2.95
N VAL A 408 9.92 6.11 -4.06
CA VAL A 408 11.26 5.48 -4.14
C VAL A 408 12.29 6.57 -4.41
N VAL A 409 13.20 6.77 -3.44
CA VAL A 409 14.23 7.81 -3.49
C VAL A 409 15.50 7.29 -4.16
N PHE A 410 16.04 8.09 -5.10
CA PHE A 410 17.30 7.83 -5.79
C PHE A 410 18.26 9.00 -5.57
N ASP A 411 19.51 8.69 -5.24
CA ASP A 411 20.58 9.68 -5.11
C ASP A 411 21.18 10.04 -6.48
N ASP A 412 22.14 10.97 -6.47
CA ASP A 412 22.87 11.42 -7.66
C ASP A 412 23.81 10.39 -8.32
N SER A 413 23.90 9.17 -7.77
CA SER A 413 24.60 8.06 -8.43
C SER A 413 23.71 7.28 -9.40
N ALA A 414 22.40 7.50 -9.38
CA ALA A 414 21.46 6.80 -10.24
C ALA A 414 21.64 7.15 -11.72
N ASP A 415 21.68 6.12 -12.58
CA ASP A 415 21.65 6.25 -14.04
C ASP A 415 20.20 6.16 -14.56
N MET A 416 19.67 7.29 -15.01
CA MET A 416 18.29 7.41 -15.46
C MET A 416 18.06 6.76 -16.83
N LEU A 417 19.11 6.54 -17.63
CA LEU A 417 19.02 5.72 -18.84
C LEU A 417 18.76 4.26 -18.46
N SER A 418 19.49 3.74 -17.48
CA SER A 418 19.26 2.39 -16.95
C SER A 418 17.87 2.25 -16.33
N MET A 419 17.38 3.28 -15.65
CA MET A 419 16.00 3.28 -15.09
C MET A 419 14.93 3.26 -16.19
N ALA A 420 15.08 4.05 -17.25
CA ALA A 420 14.19 4.01 -18.40
C ALA A 420 14.21 2.64 -19.10
N ARG A 421 15.40 2.04 -19.23
CA ARG A 421 15.57 0.69 -19.78
C ARG A 421 14.83 -0.34 -18.94
N PHE A 422 14.97 -0.28 -17.62
CA PHE A 422 14.31 -1.17 -16.68
C PHE A 422 12.78 -1.07 -16.77
N ALA A 423 12.21 0.13 -16.94
CA ALA A 423 10.76 0.29 -17.13
C ALA A 423 10.24 -0.47 -18.36
N MET A 424 10.98 -0.42 -19.48
CA MET A 424 10.63 -1.18 -20.69
C MET A 424 10.82 -2.70 -20.47
N GLU A 425 11.88 -3.12 -19.77
CA GLU A 425 12.12 -4.52 -19.44
C GLU A 425 11.02 -5.09 -18.54
N PHE A 426 10.66 -4.37 -17.48
CA PHE A 426 9.57 -4.71 -16.58
C PHE A 426 8.25 -4.88 -17.34
N CYS A 427 7.92 -3.94 -18.23
CA CYS A 427 6.73 -4.06 -19.08
C CYS A 427 6.76 -5.30 -19.98
N ALA A 428 7.93 -5.64 -20.54
CA ALA A 428 8.09 -6.82 -21.38
C ALA A 428 7.90 -8.13 -20.59
N VAL A 429 8.41 -8.21 -19.36
CA VAL A 429 8.26 -9.37 -18.46
C VAL A 429 6.81 -9.52 -18.00
N GLU A 430 6.19 -8.43 -17.56
CA GLU A 430 4.87 -8.46 -16.91
C GLU A 430 3.69 -8.36 -17.88
N SER A 431 3.96 -8.22 -19.18
CA SER A 431 2.92 -8.13 -20.20
C SER A 431 2.03 -9.38 -20.19
N CYS A 432 0.71 -9.21 -19.99
CA CYS A 432 -0.24 -10.31 -20.19
C CYS A 432 -0.32 -10.82 -21.64
N GLY A 433 0.32 -10.09 -22.57
CA GLY A 433 0.51 -10.45 -23.97
C GLY A 433 -0.60 -10.01 -24.93
N LYS A 434 -1.62 -9.30 -24.43
CA LYS A 434 -2.81 -8.94 -25.22
C LYS A 434 -2.59 -7.81 -26.22
N CYS A 435 -1.87 -6.75 -25.85
CA CYS A 435 -1.66 -5.57 -26.69
C CYS A 435 -0.28 -5.64 -27.36
N THR A 436 -0.21 -5.41 -28.67
CA THR A 436 1.06 -5.42 -29.41
C THR A 436 2.06 -4.37 -28.91
N PRO A 437 1.67 -3.11 -28.64
CA PRO A 437 2.61 -2.10 -28.12
C PRO A 437 3.22 -2.52 -26.77
N CYS A 438 2.43 -3.06 -25.85
CA CYS A 438 2.94 -3.56 -24.57
C CYS A 438 3.82 -4.82 -24.75
N ARG A 439 3.36 -5.83 -25.50
CA ARG A 439 4.08 -7.12 -25.60
C ARG A 439 5.36 -7.05 -26.42
N ILE A 440 5.32 -6.34 -27.55
CA ILE A 440 6.45 -6.27 -28.49
C ILE A 440 7.14 -4.92 -28.42
N GLY A 441 6.36 -3.84 -28.32
CA GLY A 441 6.92 -2.49 -28.23
C GLY A 441 7.84 -2.33 -27.02
N ALA A 442 7.49 -2.86 -25.85
CA ALA A 442 8.37 -2.84 -24.67
C ALA A 442 9.75 -3.49 -24.94
N VAL A 443 9.79 -4.65 -25.60
CA VAL A 443 11.05 -5.30 -26.01
C VAL A 443 11.84 -4.41 -26.97
N ARG A 444 11.17 -3.78 -27.94
CA ARG A 444 11.83 -2.82 -28.86
C ARG A 444 12.28 -1.54 -28.15
N GLY A 445 11.60 -1.14 -27.08
CA GLY A 445 11.98 -0.04 -26.21
C GLY A 445 13.31 -0.31 -25.52
N VAL A 446 13.49 -1.52 -24.96
CA VAL A 446 14.77 -1.97 -24.39
C VAL A 446 15.89 -1.86 -25.44
N GLU A 447 15.70 -2.47 -26.62
CA GLU A 447 16.69 -2.43 -27.71
C GLU A 447 17.00 -1.00 -28.18
N THR A 448 15.99 -0.13 -28.18
CA THR A 448 16.14 1.28 -28.58
C THR A 448 16.93 2.07 -27.54
N ILE A 449 16.70 1.83 -26.25
CA ILE A 449 17.47 2.46 -25.18
C ILE A 449 18.93 1.95 -25.18
N ASP A 450 19.15 0.65 -25.45
CA ASP A 450 20.50 0.09 -25.64
C ASP A 450 21.25 0.78 -26.79
N ARG A 451 20.55 1.17 -27.88
CA ARG A 451 21.13 1.99 -28.96
C ARG A 451 21.45 3.42 -28.52
N ILE A 452 20.63 4.03 -27.67
CA ILE A 452 20.93 5.35 -27.10
C ILE A 452 22.20 5.27 -26.26
N ALA A 453 22.34 4.25 -25.42
CA ALA A 453 23.56 4.01 -24.63
C ALA A 453 24.80 3.82 -25.52
N ALA A 454 24.64 3.24 -26.71
CA ALA A 454 25.70 3.09 -27.70
C ALA A 454 25.98 4.37 -28.53
N GLY A 455 25.28 5.48 -28.29
CA GLY A 455 25.50 6.77 -28.93
C GLY A 455 24.66 7.05 -30.19
N ASP A 456 23.63 6.25 -30.47
CA ASP A 456 22.74 6.49 -31.63
C ASP A 456 21.81 7.70 -31.40
N ARG A 457 22.12 8.81 -32.06
CA ARG A 457 21.37 10.07 -31.96
C ARG A 457 19.96 10.03 -32.59
N SER A 458 19.65 9.02 -33.40
CA SER A 458 18.32 8.86 -34.01
C SER A 458 17.33 8.10 -33.12
N ALA A 459 17.84 7.30 -32.17
CA ALA A 459 17.05 6.43 -31.32
C ALA A 459 16.09 7.16 -30.33
N PRO A 460 16.41 8.34 -29.76
CA PRO A 460 15.50 9.04 -28.84
C PRO A 460 14.15 9.44 -29.47
N ALA A 461 14.15 9.85 -30.74
CA ALA A 461 12.92 10.18 -31.46
C ALA A 461 12.05 8.94 -31.66
N LEU A 462 12.66 7.80 -31.98
CA LEU A 462 11.97 6.51 -32.09
C LEU A 462 11.42 6.04 -30.74
N LEU A 463 12.16 6.24 -29.65
CA LEU A 463 11.70 5.92 -28.30
C LEU A 463 10.46 6.75 -27.93
N THR A 464 10.46 8.05 -28.26
CA THR A 464 9.30 8.93 -28.05
C THR A 464 8.08 8.45 -28.83
N ASP A 465 8.24 8.13 -30.12
CA ASP A 465 7.16 7.62 -30.98
C ASP A 465 6.57 6.28 -30.47
N LEU A 466 7.45 5.39 -29.98
CA LEU A 466 7.04 4.15 -29.34
C LEU A 466 6.25 4.42 -28.04
N CYS A 467 6.71 5.35 -27.21
CA CYS A 467 6.02 5.74 -25.98
C CYS A 467 4.61 6.28 -26.26
N ASP A 468 4.44 7.11 -27.30
CA ASP A 468 3.13 7.58 -27.75
C ASP A 468 2.25 6.40 -28.21
N THR A 469 2.81 5.48 -29.00
CA THR A 469 2.11 4.26 -29.45
C THR A 469 1.68 3.38 -28.27
N MET A 470 2.50 3.25 -27.23
CA MET A 470 2.17 2.48 -26.04
C MET A 470 1.06 3.13 -25.21
N ARG A 471 1.11 4.46 -25.04
CA ARG A 471 0.06 5.22 -24.35
C ARG A 471 -1.29 5.05 -25.04
N ASP A 472 -1.32 5.19 -26.36
CA ASP A 472 -2.57 5.24 -27.12
C ASP A 472 -3.09 3.83 -27.49
N GLY A 473 -2.20 2.84 -27.57
CA GLY A 473 -2.48 1.48 -28.05
C GLY A 473 -2.54 0.38 -26.98
N SER A 474 -2.56 0.74 -25.69
CA SER A 474 -2.61 -0.22 -24.58
C SER A 474 -3.97 -0.30 -23.91
N LEU A 475 -4.46 -1.53 -23.67
CA LEU A 475 -5.76 -1.76 -23.02
C LEU A 475 -5.75 -1.54 -21.50
N CYS A 476 -4.58 -1.49 -20.87
CA CYS A 476 -4.45 -1.25 -19.43
C CYS A 476 -3.23 -0.39 -19.11
N ALA A 477 -3.14 0.03 -17.84
CA ALA A 477 -2.10 0.92 -17.34
C ALA A 477 -0.68 0.35 -17.48
N LEU A 478 -0.45 -0.97 -17.40
CA LEU A 478 0.91 -1.52 -17.58
C LEU A 478 1.54 -1.02 -18.88
N GLY A 479 0.89 -1.25 -20.02
CA GLY A 479 1.37 -0.74 -21.30
C GLY A 479 1.23 0.78 -21.42
N GLY A 480 0.10 1.34 -20.98
CA GLY A 480 -0.22 2.76 -21.18
C GLY A 480 0.62 3.73 -20.35
N PHE A 481 1.10 3.30 -19.18
CA PHE A 481 1.85 4.12 -18.22
C PHE A 481 3.33 3.73 -18.11
N THR A 482 3.79 2.62 -18.71
CA THR A 482 5.24 2.38 -18.92
C THR A 482 5.97 3.60 -19.54
N PRO A 483 5.34 4.37 -20.46
CA PRO A 483 5.93 5.62 -20.94
C PRO A 483 6.22 6.68 -19.86
N TYR A 484 5.53 6.71 -18.71
CA TYR A 484 5.73 7.75 -17.70
C TYR A 484 7.15 7.76 -17.10
N PRO A 485 7.69 6.66 -16.54
CA PRO A 485 9.08 6.64 -16.06
C PRO A 485 10.08 6.90 -17.20
N VAL A 486 9.83 6.38 -18.40
CA VAL A 486 10.74 6.54 -19.55
C VAL A 486 10.83 8.00 -20.01
N MET A 487 9.67 8.63 -20.24
CA MET A 487 9.62 9.99 -20.77
C MET A 487 9.99 11.03 -19.71
N SER A 488 9.65 10.80 -18.44
CA SER A 488 10.12 11.67 -17.35
C SER A 488 11.63 11.59 -17.17
N ALA A 489 12.22 10.38 -17.20
CA ALA A 489 13.67 10.21 -17.16
C ALA A 489 14.37 10.94 -18.32
N LEU A 490 13.91 10.71 -19.55
CA LEU A 490 14.46 11.32 -20.76
C LEU A 490 14.38 12.86 -20.75
N ARG A 491 13.26 13.41 -20.26
CA ARG A 491 13.01 14.85 -20.23
C ARG A 491 13.79 15.56 -19.12
N LEU A 492 13.80 14.98 -17.92
CA LEU A 492 14.34 15.62 -16.71
C LEU A 492 15.85 15.39 -16.54
N PHE A 493 16.38 14.32 -17.12
CA PHE A 493 17.79 13.93 -16.98
C PHE A 493 18.43 13.62 -18.35
N PRO A 494 18.38 14.55 -19.33
CA PRO A 494 18.86 14.30 -20.70
C PRO A 494 20.36 14.00 -20.77
N ASP A 495 21.15 14.44 -19.79
CA ASP A 495 22.58 14.17 -19.66
C ASP A 495 22.88 12.66 -19.57
N ASP A 496 22.05 11.92 -18.85
CA ASP A 496 22.18 10.46 -18.71
C ASP A 496 21.92 9.73 -20.04
N PHE A 497 21.22 10.37 -20.98
CA PHE A 497 20.98 9.88 -22.34
C PHE A 497 22.01 10.44 -23.35
N GLY A 498 23.01 11.18 -22.85
CA GLY A 498 24.03 11.86 -23.63
C GLY A 498 23.51 12.97 -24.53
N LEU A 499 22.27 13.47 -24.33
CA LEU A 499 21.58 14.35 -25.27
C LEU A 499 21.96 15.83 -25.17
N THR A 500 22.72 16.21 -24.15
CA THR A 500 23.33 17.53 -24.07
C THR A 500 24.61 17.57 -24.90
N THR A 501 24.59 18.39 -25.94
CA THR A 501 25.81 18.93 -26.54
C THR A 501 26.43 19.87 -25.52
N GLU A 502 27.70 19.63 -25.14
CA GLU A 502 28.55 20.67 -24.55
C GLU A 502 28.34 21.95 -25.38
N ALA A 503 27.85 23.00 -24.75
CA ALA A 503 27.95 24.33 -25.32
C ALA A 503 29.45 24.60 -25.45
N ALA A 504 29.99 24.44 -26.65
CA ALA A 504 31.36 24.80 -26.96
C ALA A 504 31.57 26.26 -26.54
N GLU A 505 32.41 26.49 -25.54
CA GLU A 505 32.94 27.81 -25.20
C GLU A 505 33.79 28.40 -26.34
#